data_AF-A0A411DB73-F1
#
_entry.id   AF-A0A411DB73-F1
#
_cell.length_a   1.000
_cell.length_b   1.000
_cell.length_c   1.000
_cell.angle_alpha   90.00
_cell.angle_beta   90.00
_cell.angle_gamma   90.00
#
_symmetry.space_group_name_H-M   'P 1'
#
loop_
_entity.id
_entity.type
_entity.pdbx_description
1 polymer ?
#
loop_
_entity_poly.entity_id
_entity_poly.type
_entity_poly.pdbx_seq_one_letter_code
_entity_poly.pdbx_strand_id
1 'polypeptide(L)'
;PKRLYCKNGGFFLRINPDGRVDGAREKSDSYIKLQLQAEERGVVSIKGVCANRYLAMKDDGRLMALKWITDECFFFERLESNN
;
A
#
# COMPACT_ATOMS: atom_id res chain seq x y z
N PRO A 1 11.96 -4.84 2.01
CA PRO A 1 10.68 -4.10 2.19
C PRO A 1 10.84 -2.69 1.59
N LYS A 2 9.83 -2.21 0.86
CA LYS A 2 9.80 -0.89 0.22
C LYS A 2 9.01 0.11 1.08
N ARG A 3 9.11 1.39 0.75
CA ARG A 3 8.25 2.48 1.26
C ARG A 3 7.72 3.22 0.04
N LEU A 4 6.40 3.35 -0.09
CA LEU A 4 5.79 4.08 -1.22
C LEU A 4 5.66 5.56 -0.83
N TYR A 5 6.42 6.42 -1.50
CA TYR A 5 6.45 7.86 -1.24
C TYR A 5 5.56 8.60 -2.25
N CYS A 6 4.56 9.31 -1.73
CA CYS A 6 3.71 10.20 -2.50
C CYS A 6 4.43 11.53 -2.73
N LYS A 7 4.75 11.85 -4.00
CA LYS A 7 5.34 13.15 -4.40
C LYS A 7 4.41 14.32 -4.05
N ASN A 8 3.10 14.10 -4.02
CA ASN A 8 2.14 15.11 -3.56
C ASN A 8 2.21 15.23 -2.03
N GLY A 9 2.69 16.36 -1.53
CA GLY A 9 2.78 16.64 -0.10
C GLY A 9 3.90 15.92 0.64
N GLY A 10 4.49 14.84 0.11
CA GLY A 10 5.65 14.17 0.70
C GLY A 10 5.32 13.27 1.87
N PHE A 11 4.43 12.30 1.63
CA PHE A 11 3.98 11.31 2.60
C PHE A 11 4.39 9.90 2.18
N PHE A 12 4.70 9.04 3.13
CA PHE A 12 4.77 7.60 2.92
C PHE A 12 3.40 6.97 3.13
N LEU A 13 3.01 6.07 2.23
CA LEU A 13 1.81 5.25 2.41
C LEU A 13 1.95 4.39 3.68
N ARG A 14 0.97 4.48 4.57
CA ARG A 14 0.92 3.77 5.83
C ARG A 14 -0.30 2.87 5.92
N ILE A 15 -0.08 1.62 6.33
CA ILE A 15 -1.13 0.64 6.58
C ILE A 15 -1.16 0.33 8.07
N ASN A 16 -2.24 0.70 8.76
CA ASN A 16 -2.36 0.58 10.20
C ASN A 16 -2.95 -0.80 10.61
N PRO A 17 -2.66 -1.29 11.84
CA PRO A 17 -3.20 -2.57 12.34
C PRO A 17 -4.71 -2.62 12.47
N ASP A 18 -5.38 -1.47 12.58
CA ASP A 18 -6.84 -1.34 12.65
C ASP A 18 -7.52 -1.43 11.27
N GLY A 19 -6.75 -1.35 10.18
CA GLY A 19 -7.26 -1.37 8.81
C GLY A 19 -7.32 0.01 8.15
N ARG A 20 -6.95 1.10 8.86
CA ARG A 20 -6.88 2.44 8.28
C ARG A 20 -5.66 2.58 7.36
N VAL A 21 -5.86 3.27 6.24
CA VAL A 21 -4.80 3.64 5.30
C VAL A 21 -4.70 5.16 5.26
N ASP A 22 -3.50 5.68 5.49
CA ASP A 22 -3.22 7.12 5.50
C ASP A 22 -1.77 7.42 5.06
N GLY A 23 -1.35 8.69 5.17
CA GLY A 23 0.00 9.13 4.87
C GLY A 23 0.76 9.55 6.13
N ALA A 24 2.04 9.17 6.24
CA ALA A 24 2.92 9.58 7.32
C ALA A 24 4.20 10.25 6.79
N ARG A 25 4.70 11.28 7.46
CA ARG A 25 5.97 11.94 7.09
C ARG A 25 7.19 11.32 7.79
N GLU A 26 6.96 10.72 8.95
CA GLU A 26 8.01 10.14 9.79
C GLU A 26 8.60 8.89 9.14
N LYS A 27 9.91 8.89 8.85
CA LYS A 27 10.61 7.78 8.18
C LYS A 27 10.82 6.58 9.10
N SER A 28 10.78 6.80 10.41
CA SER A 28 10.94 5.76 11.43
C SER A 28 9.65 5.00 11.73
N ASP A 29 8.49 5.45 11.22
CA ASP A 29 7.22 4.73 11.37
C ASP A 29 7.35 3.28 10.86
N SER A 30 6.91 2.31 11.67
CA SER A 30 7.02 0.90 11.33
C SER A 30 5.97 0.47 10.30
N TYR A 31 4.83 1.16 10.25
CA TYR A 31 3.67 0.83 9.42
C TYR A 31 3.76 1.33 7.97
N ILE A 32 4.84 2.04 7.61
CA ILE A 32 5.14 2.43 6.22
C ILE A 32 6.03 1.40 5.49
N LYS A 33 6.41 0.31 6.17
CA LYS A 33 7.18 -0.79 5.57
C LYS A 33 6.23 -1.71 4.82
N LEU A 34 6.34 -1.69 3.49
CA LEU A 34 5.47 -2.42 2.60
C LEU A 34 6.23 -3.51 1.85
N GLN A 35 5.54 -4.60 1.55
CA GLN A 35 5.99 -5.64 0.64
C GLN A 35 5.08 -5.63 -0.58
N LEU A 36 5.67 -5.46 -1.76
CA LEU A 36 4.97 -5.62 -3.03
C LEU A 36 5.17 -7.07 -3.47
N GLN A 37 4.08 -7.78 -3.70
CA GLN A 37 4.09 -9.15 -4.20
C GLN A 37 3.58 -9.10 -5.65
N ALA A 38 4.36 -9.65 -6.57
CA ALA A 38 3.94 -9.76 -7.96
C ALA A 38 2.97 -10.94 -8.10
N GLU A 39 1.79 -10.68 -8.63
CA GLU A 39 0.75 -11.69 -8.83
C GLU A 39 0.74 -12.13 -10.30
N GLU A 40 0.72 -11.14 -11.20
CA GLU A 40 0.81 -11.32 -12.65
C GLU A 40 1.65 -10.21 -13.27
N ARG A 41 1.85 -10.25 -14.59
CA ARG A 41 2.61 -9.22 -15.30
C ARG A 41 1.95 -7.85 -15.13
N GLY A 42 2.60 -6.98 -14.36
CA GLY A 42 2.10 -5.63 -14.08
C GLY A 42 0.99 -5.58 -13.05
N VAL A 43 0.71 -6.67 -12.31
CA VAL A 43 -0.26 -6.70 -11.20
C VAL A 43 0.46 -7.02 -9.91
N VAL A 44 0.22 -6.22 -8.88
CA VAL A 44 0.81 -6.39 -7.55
C VAL A 44 -0.24 -6.37 -6.46
N SER A 45 0.01 -7.12 -5.39
CA SER A 45 -0.60 -6.91 -4.09
C SER A 45 0.37 -6.18 -3.16
N ILE A 46 -0.14 -5.30 -2.29
CA ILE A 46 0.69 -4.45 -1.41
C ILE A 46 0.39 -4.80 0.04
N LYS A 47 1.33 -5.44 0.72
CA LYS A 47 1.21 -5.87 2.12
C LYS A 47 1.94 -4.93 3.07
N GLY A 48 1.24 -4.43 4.10
CA GLY A 48 1.85 -3.78 5.25
C GLY A 48 2.53 -4.81 6.16
N VAL A 49 3.86 -4.78 6.24
CA VAL A 49 4.65 -5.80 6.94
C VAL A 49 4.31 -5.85 8.42
N CYS A 50 4.30 -4.69 9.09
CA CYS A 50 4.03 -4.61 10.52
C CYS A 50 2.54 -4.74 10.88
N ALA A 51 1.64 -4.35 9.97
CA ALA A 51 0.20 -4.48 10.19
C ALA A 51 -0.35 -5.88 9.83
N ASN A 52 0.42 -6.67 9.07
CA ASN A 52 0.00 -7.94 8.48
C ASN A 52 -1.35 -7.85 7.75
N ARG A 53 -1.48 -6.82 6.89
CA ARG A 53 -2.68 -6.53 6.11
C ARG A 53 -2.33 -6.12 4.69
N TYR A 54 -3.26 -6.30 3.78
CA TYR A 54 -3.15 -5.96 2.36
C TYR A 54 -3.90 -4.66 2.08
N LEU A 55 -3.27 -3.75 1.33
CA LEU A 55 -3.97 -2.59 0.78
C LEU A 55 -5.11 -3.07 -0.11
N ALA A 56 -6.27 -2.46 0.04
CA ALA A 56 -7.44 -2.73 -0.79
C ALA A 56 -8.18 -1.42 -1.10
N MET A 57 -8.94 -1.41 -2.19
CA MET A 57 -9.79 -0.28 -2.57
C MET A 57 -11.24 -0.75 -2.69
N LYS A 58 -12.16 -0.08 -1.99
CA LYS A 58 -13.61 -0.32 -2.14
C LYS A 58 -14.12 0.20 -3.49
N ASP A 59 -15.29 -0.27 -3.88
CA ASP A 59 -16.03 0.20 -5.07
C ASP A 59 -16.29 1.72 -5.07
N ASP A 60 -16.36 2.34 -3.88
CA ASP A 60 -16.52 3.79 -3.73
C ASP A 60 -15.19 4.58 -3.75
N GLY A 61 -14.08 3.91 -4.07
CA GLY A 61 -12.74 4.49 -4.17
C GLY A 61 -12.01 4.68 -2.83
N ARG A 62 -12.62 4.34 -1.69
CA ARG A 62 -11.95 4.46 -0.39
C ARG A 62 -10.92 3.34 -0.20
N LEU A 63 -9.70 3.74 0.16
CA LEU A 63 -8.65 2.81 0.56
C LEU A 63 -8.91 2.25 1.96
N MET A 64 -8.65 0.97 2.14
CA MET A 64 -8.63 0.28 3.44
C MET A 64 -7.60 -0.85 3.43
N ALA A 65 -7.45 -1.53 4.55
CA ALA A 65 -6.55 -2.68 4.65
C ALA A 65 -7.20 -3.94 5.22
N LEU A 66 -7.14 -5.03 4.45
CA LEU A 66 -7.77 -6.31 4.74
C LEU A 66 -6.77 -7.31 5.31
N LYS A 67 -7.26 -8.25 6.12
CA LYS A 67 -6.40 -9.31 6.71
C LYS A 67 -6.06 -10.43 5.72
N TRP A 68 -6.85 -10.56 4.67
CA TRP A 68 -6.78 -11.61 3.66
C TRP A 68 -6.78 -10.95 2.29
N ILE A 69 -6.18 -11.63 1.30
CA ILE A 69 -6.27 -11.20 -0.10
C ILE A 69 -7.70 -11.40 -0.60
N THR A 70 -8.15 -10.41 -1.34
CA THR A 70 -9.42 -10.36 -2.08
C THR A 70 -9.16 -9.65 -3.41
N ASP A 71 -10.12 -9.63 -4.32
CA ASP A 71 -9.95 -9.02 -5.64
C ASP A 71 -9.65 -7.51 -5.56
N GLU A 72 -10.15 -6.84 -4.51
CA GLU A 72 -9.89 -5.44 -4.22
C GLU A 72 -8.44 -5.15 -3.80
N CYS A 73 -7.63 -6.19 -3.56
CA CYS A 73 -6.22 -6.07 -3.15
C CYS A 73 -5.23 -6.00 -4.32
N PHE A 74 -5.70 -6.16 -5.56
CA PHE A 74 -4.85 -6.21 -6.75
C PHE A 74 -4.81 -4.85 -7.46
N PHE A 75 -3.60 -4.36 -7.68
CA PHE A 75 -3.35 -3.07 -8.34
C PHE A 75 -2.45 -3.26 -9.55
N PHE A 76 -2.74 -2.54 -10.63
CA PHE A 76 -1.84 -2.47 -11.78
C PHE A 76 -0.63 -1.58 -11.46
N GLU A 77 0.58 -2.14 -11.49
CA GLU A 77 1.83 -1.41 -11.35
C GLU A 77 2.29 -0.90 -12.73
N ARG A 78 2.50 0.41 -12.82
CA ARG A 78 3.03 1.07 -14.01
C ARG A 78 4.15 2.02 -13.60
N LEU A 79 5.28 1.92 -14.29
CA LEU A 79 6.40 2.85 -14.13
C LEU A 79 6.14 4.08 -14.99
N GLU A 80 6.13 5.24 -14.35
CA GLU A 80 6.05 6.53 -15.02
C GLU A 80 7.45 7.08 -15.31
N SER A 81 7.56 8.03 -16.24
CA SER A 81 8.84 8.58 -16.72
C SER A 81 9.66 9.29 -15.63
N ASN A 82 9.04 9.62 -14.51
CA ASN A 82 9.62 10.40 -13.43
C ASN A 82 10.06 9.55 -12.22
N ASN A 83 10.07 8.22 -12.35
CA ASN A 83 10.32 7.26 -11.26
C ASN A 83 9.31 7.39 -10.12
#